data_AF-A0A2P8MHT7-F1
#
_entry.id   AF-A0A2P8MHT7-F1
#
_cell.length_a   1.000
_cell.length_b   1.000
_cell.length_c   1.000
_cell.angle_alpha   90.00
_cell.angle_beta   90.00
_cell.angle_gamma   90.00
#
_symmetry.space_group_name_H-M   'P 1'
#
loop_
_entity.id
_entity.type
_entity.pdbx_description
1 polymer ?
#
loop_
_entity_poly.entity_id
_entity_poly.type
_entity_poly.pdbx_seq_one_letter_code
_entity_poly.pdbx_strand_id
1 'polypeptide(L)'
;MRITHHFPNIDRTFKEISRVVKSGGVFFVSDPKPNENDDILDIYMNMKDDEHVKFYIRGQFIELAEKYNFKLVKSFSLEIRFPSNRTEKYLIIANTIDKQILDSYNIDVINGENYITEQVISLCR
;
A
#
# COMPACT_ATOMS: atom_id res chain seq x y z
N MET A 1 3.71 1.68 -10.11
CA MET A 1 3.44 0.26 -10.39
C MET A 1 3.02 -0.35 -9.06
N ARG A 2 1.73 -0.74 -8.92
CA ARG A 2 1.15 -1.25 -7.68
C ARG A 2 1.39 -2.76 -7.58
N ILE A 3 2.56 -3.16 -7.08
CA ILE A 3 3.01 -4.57 -7.18
C ILE A 3 3.77 -5.05 -5.96
N THR A 4 4.30 -4.15 -5.13
CA THR A 4 5.23 -4.57 -4.07
C THR A 4 4.53 -5.34 -2.97
N HIS A 5 3.26 -5.04 -2.71
CA HIS A 5 2.42 -5.80 -1.79
C HIS A 5 2.05 -7.21 -2.26
N HIS A 6 2.33 -7.57 -3.52
CA HIS A 6 2.19 -8.94 -4.04
C HIS A 6 3.49 -9.73 -3.99
N PHE A 7 4.62 -9.11 -3.63
CA PHE A 7 5.91 -9.81 -3.66
C PHE A 7 6.15 -10.60 -2.37
N PRO A 8 6.24 -11.94 -2.44
CA PRO A 8 6.43 -12.78 -1.26
C PRO A 8 7.81 -12.58 -0.61
N ASN A 9 8.76 -12.00 -1.36
CA ASN A 9 10.08 -11.67 -0.86
C ASN A 9 10.52 -10.30 -1.38
N ILE A 10 10.07 -9.25 -0.70
CA ILE A 10 10.42 -7.87 -1.05
C ILE A 10 11.93 -7.60 -0.91
N ASP A 11 12.60 -8.28 0.01
CA ASP A 11 14.05 -8.15 0.22
C ASP A 11 14.83 -8.57 -1.03
N ARG A 12 14.53 -9.77 -1.55
CA ARG A 12 15.08 -10.28 -2.80
C ARG A 12 14.71 -9.37 -3.98
N THR A 13 13.50 -8.82 -3.98
CA THR A 13 13.07 -7.87 -5.01
C THR A 13 13.98 -6.65 -5.04
N PHE A 14 14.19 -5.99 -3.90
CA PHE A 14 15.06 -4.81 -3.79
C PHE A 14 16.52 -5.16 -4.11
N LYS A 15 16.99 -6.36 -3.75
CA LYS A 15 18.30 -6.87 -4.17
C LYS A 15 18.44 -6.91 -5.68
N GLU A 16 17.48 -7.52 -6.39
CA GLU A 16 17.53 -7.62 -7.86
C GLU A 16 17.40 -6.26 -8.54
N ILE A 17 16.55 -5.37 -8.00
CA ILE A 17 16.43 -3.99 -8.50
C ILE A 17 17.78 -3.26 -8.36
N SER A 18 18.45 -3.38 -7.21
CA SER A 18 19.78 -2.77 -7.01
C SER A 18 20.84 -3.28 -7.97
N ARG A 19 20.74 -4.55 -8.39
CA ARG A 19 21.66 -5.16 -9.36
C ARG A 19 21.48 -4.59 -10.77
N VAL A 20 20.26 -4.26 -11.17
CA VAL A 20 19.96 -3.81 -12.55
C VAL A 20 19.96 -2.29 -12.70
N VAL A 21 19.68 -1.55 -11.63
CA VAL A 21 19.72 -0.09 -11.65
C VAL A 21 21.17 0.38 -11.73
N LYS A 22 21.52 0.99 -12.86
CA LYS A 22 22.86 1.53 -13.11
C LYS A 22 23.17 2.70 -12.17
N SER A 23 24.45 3.04 -12.06
CA SER A 23 24.87 4.27 -11.36
C SER A 23 24.17 5.49 -11.97
N GLY A 24 23.58 6.33 -11.12
CA GLY A 24 22.77 7.48 -11.54
C GLY A 24 21.34 7.13 -11.97
N GLY A 25 20.98 5.86 -12.04
CA GLY A 25 19.62 5.40 -12.33
C GLY A 25 18.66 5.67 -11.17
N VAL A 26 17.39 5.85 -11.55
CA VAL A 26 16.27 6.15 -10.66
C VAL A 26 15.40 4.92 -10.51
N PHE A 27 15.11 4.54 -9.26
CA PHE A 27 14.07 3.55 -8.95
C PHE A 27 12.86 4.29 -8.39
N PHE A 28 11.70 4.07 -9.01
CA PHE A 28 10.42 4.63 -8.57
C PHE A 28 9.45 3.50 -8.21
N VAL A 29 8.96 3.51 -6.97
CA VAL A 29 7.88 2.61 -6.52
C VAL A 29 6.68 3.46 -6.12
N SER A 30 5.48 2.95 -6.38
CA SER A 30 4.22 3.60 -6.01
C SER A 30 3.20 2.51 -5.69
N ASP A 31 2.88 2.36 -4.41
CA ASP A 31 2.02 1.28 -3.90
C ASP A 31 1.06 1.77 -2.82
N PRO A 32 -0.15 1.18 -2.68
CA PRO A 32 -1.03 1.48 -1.56
C PRO A 32 -0.31 1.22 -0.24
N LYS A 33 -0.62 2.04 0.74
CA LYS A 33 -0.15 1.89 2.12
C LYS A 33 -1.35 1.84 3.05
N PRO A 34 -1.19 1.24 4.24
CA PRO A 34 -2.21 1.34 5.27
C PRO A 34 -2.39 2.80 5.68
N ASN A 35 -3.60 3.12 6.12
CA ASN A 35 -3.83 4.34 6.88
C ASN A 35 -3.08 4.29 8.22
N GLU A 36 -2.87 5.44 8.84
CA GLU A 36 -2.18 5.48 10.14
C GLU A 36 -2.98 4.70 11.19
N ASN A 37 -2.28 3.88 12.00
CA ASN A 37 -2.86 2.96 13.00
C ASN A 37 -3.72 1.82 12.42
N ASP A 38 -3.53 1.46 11.15
CA ASP A 38 -4.24 0.33 10.54
C ASP A 38 -3.37 -0.93 10.45
N ASP A 39 -3.46 -1.75 11.49
CA ASP A 39 -2.86 -3.10 11.54
C ASP A 39 -3.78 -4.18 10.93
N ILE A 40 -4.99 -3.81 10.47
CA ILE A 40 -6.05 -4.75 10.11
C ILE A 40 -6.22 -4.86 8.59
N LEU A 41 -5.77 -3.87 7.82
CA LEU A 41 -5.83 -3.89 6.36
C LEU A 41 -5.13 -5.12 5.75
N ASP A 42 -3.95 -5.49 6.26
CA ASP A 42 -3.23 -6.68 5.80
C ASP A 42 -4.00 -7.96 6.09
N ILE A 43 -4.62 -8.06 7.27
CA ILE A 43 -5.46 -9.20 7.66
C ILE A 43 -6.66 -9.31 6.70
N TYR A 44 -7.28 -8.17 6.37
CA TYR A 44 -8.41 -8.11 5.46
C TYR A 44 -8.07 -8.54 4.03
N MET A 45 -6.96 -8.04 3.47
CA MET A 45 -6.56 -8.39 2.11
C MET A 45 -6.17 -9.88 2.02
N ASN A 46 -5.52 -10.43 3.05
CA ASN A 46 -5.25 -11.86 3.11
C ASN A 46 -6.52 -12.74 3.14
N MET A 47 -7.65 -12.24 3.65
CA MET A 47 -8.92 -12.98 3.61
C MET A 47 -9.58 -13.00 2.22
N LYS A 48 -9.08 -12.20 1.27
CA LYS A 48 -9.76 -11.98 -0.01
C LYS A 48 -9.42 -12.95 -1.13
N ASP A 49 -8.57 -13.95 -0.89
CA ASP A 49 -8.00 -14.78 -1.96
C ASP A 49 -7.38 -13.92 -3.09
N ASP A 50 -6.98 -12.67 -2.80
CA ASP A 50 -6.08 -11.95 -3.68
C ASP A 50 -4.65 -12.30 -3.30
N GLU A 51 -3.71 -12.22 -4.26
CA GLU A 51 -2.30 -12.56 -4.05
C GLU A 51 -1.59 -11.52 -3.15
N HIS A 52 -2.30 -10.87 -2.24
CA HIS A 52 -1.74 -9.93 -1.28
C HIS A 52 -0.84 -10.66 -0.29
N VAL A 53 0.33 -10.08 -0.07
CA VAL A 53 1.29 -10.54 0.92
C VAL A 53 1.29 -9.57 2.10
N LYS A 54 1.56 -8.28 1.83
CA LYS A 54 1.72 -7.26 2.87
C LYS A 54 1.80 -5.86 2.28
N PHE A 55 1.13 -4.89 2.88
CA PHE A 55 1.39 -3.47 2.64
C PHE A 55 2.57 -2.97 3.46
N TYR A 56 3.36 -2.10 2.85
CA TYR A 56 4.54 -1.52 3.47
C TYR A 56 4.30 -0.04 3.77
N ILE A 57 4.63 0.36 5.00
CA ILE A 57 4.63 1.78 5.37
C ILE A 57 5.92 2.46 4.88
N ARG A 58 5.93 3.79 4.90
CA ARG A 58 7.05 4.60 4.37
C ARG A 58 8.38 4.24 5.01
N GLY A 59 8.43 4.09 6.33
CA GLY A 59 9.65 3.73 7.05
C GLY A 59 10.23 2.40 6.57
N GLN A 60 9.40 1.37 6.44
CA GLN A 60 9.81 0.04 5.99
C GLN A 60 10.39 0.06 4.58
N PHE A 61 9.77 0.80 3.65
CA PHE A 61 10.33 0.95 2.32
C PHE A 61 11.67 1.67 2.31
N ILE A 62 11.84 2.71 3.14
CA ILE A 62 13.11 3.43 3.27
C ILE A 62 14.19 2.49 3.80
N GLU A 63 13.91 1.74 4.87
CA GLU A 63 14.84 0.76 5.46
C GLU A 63 15.24 -0.33 4.43
N LEU A 64 14.28 -0.87 3.68
CA LEU A 64 14.53 -1.82 2.60
C LEU A 64 15.40 -1.23 1.49
N ALA A 65 15.13 0.01 1.09
CA ALA A 65 15.90 0.70 0.08
C ALA A 65 17.34 0.96 0.55
N GLU A 66 17.52 1.46 1.77
CA GLU A 66 18.82 1.76 2.36
C GLU A 66 19.69 0.51 2.51
N LYS A 67 19.09 -0.63 2.87
CA LYS A 67 19.77 -1.94 2.92
C LYS A 67 20.47 -2.29 1.61
N TYR A 68 19.96 -1.83 0.47
CA TYR A 68 20.52 -2.09 -0.86
C TYR A 68 21.17 -0.85 -1.50
N ASN A 69 21.68 0.07 -0.68
CA ASN A 69 22.40 1.28 -1.08
C ASN A 69 21.59 2.27 -1.92
N PHE A 70 20.26 2.23 -1.84
CA PHE A 70 19.43 3.33 -2.33
C PHE A 70 19.42 4.47 -1.30
N LYS A 71 19.27 5.70 -1.79
CA LYS A 71 19.05 6.89 -0.97
C LYS A 71 17.71 7.49 -1.35
N LEU A 72 16.93 7.89 -0.36
CA LEU A 72 15.68 8.59 -0.59
C LEU A 72 15.96 9.98 -1.18
N VAL A 73 15.42 10.26 -2.37
CA VAL A 73 15.44 11.61 -2.96
C VAL A 73 14.13 12.33 -2.71
N LYS A 74 13.01 11.65 -2.93
CA LYS A 74 11.68 12.23 -2.70
C LYS A 74 10.66 11.17 -2.33
N SER A 75 9.72 11.56 -1.48
CA SER A 75 8.52 10.80 -1.19
C SER A 75 7.29 11.69 -1.07
N PHE A 76 6.14 11.18 -1.48
CA PHE A 76 4.86 11.85 -1.29
C PHE A 76 3.75 10.83 -1.16
N SER A 77 2.67 11.24 -0.49
CA SER A 77 1.43 10.46 -0.40
C SER A 77 0.42 11.03 -1.38
N LEU A 78 -0.31 10.16 -2.07
CA LEU A 78 -1.48 10.53 -2.85
C LEU A 78 -2.70 9.81 -2.27
N GLU A 79 -3.85 10.45 -2.35
CA GLU A 79 -5.15 9.82 -2.11
C GLU A 79 -5.74 9.40 -3.45
N ILE A 80 -6.13 8.15 -3.56
CA ILE A 80 -6.81 7.64 -4.75
C ILE A 80 -8.18 7.13 -4.34
N ARG A 81 -9.20 7.65 -5.02
CA ARG A 81 -10.59 7.29 -4.80
C ARG A 81 -11.14 6.55 -6.00
N PHE A 82 -11.75 5.39 -5.77
CA PHE A 82 -12.27 4.53 -6.84
C PHE A 82 -13.59 3.85 -6.45
N PRO A 83 -14.47 3.57 -7.43
CA PRO A 83 -15.69 2.83 -7.17
C PRO A 83 -15.36 1.39 -6.79
N SER A 84 -16.06 0.87 -5.80
CA SER A 84 -15.82 -0.43 -5.21
C SER A 84 -17.14 -1.13 -4.92
N ASN A 85 -17.32 -2.30 -5.52
CA ASN A 85 -18.37 -3.24 -5.12
C ASN A 85 -18.02 -4.00 -3.83
N ARG A 86 -16.86 -3.70 -3.22
CA ARG A 86 -16.32 -4.43 -2.05
C ARG A 86 -16.92 -3.94 -0.74
N THR A 87 -17.78 -2.94 -0.76
CA THR A 87 -18.25 -2.23 0.43
C THR A 87 -19.11 -3.09 1.34
N GLU A 88 -19.92 -4.01 0.82
CA GLU A 88 -20.61 -4.99 1.68
C GLU A 88 -19.61 -5.82 2.51
N LYS A 89 -18.50 -6.26 1.90
CA LYS A 89 -17.44 -7.00 2.61
C LYS A 89 -16.71 -6.11 3.63
N TYR A 90 -16.51 -4.83 3.33
CA TYR A 90 -15.98 -3.87 4.32
C TYR A 90 -16.97 -3.61 5.47
N LEU A 91 -18.26 -3.47 5.17
CA LEU A 91 -19.33 -3.22 6.15
C LEU A 91 -19.60 -4.41 7.08
N ILE A 92 -19.44 -5.65 6.59
CA ILE A 92 -19.52 -6.85 7.45
C ILE A 92 -18.45 -6.80 8.53
N ILE A 93 -17.24 -6.37 8.18
CA ILE A 93 -16.07 -6.33 9.06
C ILE A 93 -16.03 -5.04 9.86
N ALA A 94 -16.77 -4.00 9.45
CA ALA A 94 -16.95 -2.78 10.21
C ALA A 94 -17.51 -3.01 11.62
N ASN A 95 -18.23 -4.12 11.82
CA ASN A 95 -18.72 -4.53 13.14
C ASN A 95 -17.65 -5.19 14.03
N THR A 96 -16.47 -5.48 13.47
CA THR A 96 -15.35 -6.16 14.15
C THR A 96 -14.07 -5.31 14.25
N ILE A 97 -14.02 -4.18 13.53
CA ILE A 97 -12.87 -3.27 13.45
C ILE A 97 -13.17 -1.97 14.21
N ASP A 98 -12.14 -1.34 14.75
CA ASP A 98 -12.24 0.00 15.34
C ASP A 98 -12.83 1.00 14.34
N LYS A 99 -13.88 1.72 14.78
CA LYS A 99 -14.56 2.73 13.99
C LYS A 99 -13.59 3.79 13.43
N GLN A 100 -12.52 4.10 14.14
CA GLN A 100 -11.50 5.06 13.70
C GLN A 100 -10.78 4.60 12.42
N ILE A 101 -10.56 3.29 12.27
CA ILE A 101 -9.90 2.72 11.08
C ILE A 101 -10.84 2.80 9.88
N LEU A 102 -12.14 2.51 10.06
CA LEU A 102 -13.13 2.62 8.98
C LEU A 102 -13.28 4.06 8.49
N ASP A 103 -13.36 5.01 9.42
CA ASP A 103 -13.48 6.43 9.11
C ASP A 103 -12.25 6.93 8.32
N SER A 104 -11.07 6.33 8.54
CA SER A 104 -9.84 6.69 7.81
C SER A 104 -9.88 6.38 6.30
N TYR A 105 -10.70 5.41 5.87
CA TYR A 105 -10.83 5.04 4.44
C TYR A 105 -11.81 5.91 3.66
N ASN A 106 -12.49 6.83 4.35
CA ASN A 106 -13.42 7.79 3.78
C ASN A 106 -14.37 7.15 2.75
N ILE A 107 -15.12 6.15 3.22
CA ILE A 107 -16.05 5.37 2.41
C ILE A 107 -17.34 6.18 2.23
N ASP A 108 -17.63 6.63 1.01
CA ASP A 108 -18.92 7.26 0.71
C ASP A 108 -19.70 6.50 -0.36
N VAL A 109 -21.02 6.67 -0.33
CA VAL A 109 -21.93 6.18 -1.37
C VAL A 109 -22.33 7.35 -2.27
N ILE A 110 -21.93 7.31 -3.53
CA ILE A 110 -22.30 8.31 -4.54
C ILE A 110 -23.09 7.59 -5.63
N ASN A 111 -24.34 8.00 -5.87
CA ASN A 111 -25.23 7.40 -6.89
C ASN A 111 -25.44 5.88 -6.75
N GLY A 112 -25.40 5.34 -5.52
CA GLY A 112 -25.54 3.91 -5.25
C GLY A 112 -24.26 3.10 -5.46
N GLU A 113 -23.17 3.73 -5.88
CA GLU A 113 -21.84 3.13 -5.93
C GLU A 113 -21.02 3.58 -4.73
N ASN A 114 -20.32 2.63 -4.11
CA ASN A 114 -19.48 2.95 -2.97
C ASN A 114 -18.08 3.33 -3.46
N TYR A 115 -17.47 4.33 -2.85
CA TYR A 115 -16.13 4.79 -3.15
C TYR A 115 -15.24 4.61 -1.93
N ILE A 116 -13.99 4.18 -2.16
CA ILE A 116 -12.99 4.00 -1.09
C ILE A 116 -11.77 4.85 -1.44
N THR A 117 -11.17 5.47 -0.42
CA THR A 117 -9.95 6.26 -0.56
C THR A 117 -8.76 5.50 0.01
N GLU A 118 -7.72 5.28 -0.80
CA GLU A 118 -6.46 4.65 -0.38
C GLU A 118 -5.32 5.66 -0.42
N GLN A 119 -4.40 5.55 0.53
CA GLN A 119 -3.15 6.30 0.49
C GLN A 119 -2.07 5.54 -0.28
N VAL A 120 -1.32 6.22 -1.13
CA VAL A 120 -0.25 5.62 -1.94
C VAL A 120 1.08 6.28 -1.62
N ILE A 121 2.09 5.50 -1.25
CA ILE A 121 3.46 6.00 -1.08
C ILE A 121 4.16 5.92 -2.41
N SER A 122 4.79 7.03 -2.81
CA SER A 122 5.76 7.03 -3.91
C SER A 122 7.17 7.32 -3.39
N LEU A 123 8.18 6.57 -3.84
CA LEU A 123 9.60 6.77 -3.48
C LEU A 123 10.45 6.85 -4.74
N CYS A 124 11.45 7.73 -4.74
CA CYS A 124 12.35 7.95 -5.87
C CYS A 124 13.82 8.00 -5.38
N ARG A 125 14.74 7.36 -6.10
CA ARG A 125 16.16 7.81 -6.25
C ARG A 125 16.24 8.85 -7.36
#